data_AF-A0A5E4KDQ3-F1
#
_entry.id   AF-A0A5E4KDQ3-F1
#
_cell.length_a   1.000
_cell.length_b   1.000
_cell.length_c   1.000
_cell.angle_alpha   90.00
_cell.angle_beta   90.00
_cell.angle_gamma   90.00
#
_symmetry.space_group_name_H-M   'P 1'
#
loop_
_entity.id
_entity.type
_entity.pdbx_description
1 polymer ?
#
loop_
_entity_poly.entity_id
_entity_poly.type
_entity_poly.pdbx_seq_one_letter_code
_entity_poly.pdbx_strand_id
1 'polypeptide(L)'
;MNYKDFELRLSKESPNLYRARALDNGSVAEEQTFELRTGELKVLEGLRRLEEKAVVAPEEEKKETFHIDFGRELYDKVFSGKLGEYFKNCLEETQKSGGGLRICLRCDESTQEIAALPWEFLHNGNDFLVTNRNILISRFPFEVSRVKSSPLESILRMLVVISSPNDPRVAPLNTELEQEVILEAVDKL
;
A
#
# COMPACT_ATOMS: atom_id res chain seq x y z
N MET A 1 -12.44 8.76 8.02
CA MET A 1 -11.55 9.77 7.41
C MET A 1 -11.55 9.54 5.91
N ASN A 2 -11.79 10.58 5.11
CA ASN A 2 -11.87 10.47 3.64
C ASN A 2 -10.45 10.53 3.05
N TYR A 3 -10.15 9.68 2.06
CA TYR A 3 -8.85 9.66 1.37
C TYR A 3 -9.02 10.02 -0.09
N LYS A 4 -8.26 11.01 -0.56
CA LYS A 4 -8.10 11.30 -2.00
C LYS A 4 -7.07 10.34 -2.56
N ASP A 5 -7.35 9.72 -3.70
CA ASP A 5 -6.37 8.85 -4.35
C ASP A 5 -5.34 9.68 -5.13
N PHE A 6 -4.08 9.33 -4.96
CA PHE A 6 -2.93 9.76 -5.76
C PHE A 6 -2.49 8.56 -6.59
N GLU A 7 -2.89 8.49 -7.86
CA GLU A 7 -2.54 7.35 -8.72
C GLU A 7 -1.13 7.51 -9.26
N LEU A 8 -0.21 6.65 -8.81
CA LEU A 8 1.18 6.63 -9.23
C LEU A 8 1.40 5.42 -10.15
N ARG A 9 1.54 5.69 -11.45
CA ARG A 9 1.84 4.67 -12.46
C ARG A 9 3.34 4.58 -12.72
N LEU A 10 3.84 3.36 -12.76
CA LEU A 10 5.23 3.04 -13.00
C LEU A 10 5.34 2.21 -14.28
N SER A 11 6.13 2.70 -15.23
CA SER A 11 6.41 2.03 -16.49
C SER A 11 7.91 1.95 -16.75
N LYS A 12 8.36 0.94 -17.49
CA LYS A 12 9.77 0.77 -17.85
C LYS A 12 10.05 1.44 -19.20
N GLU A 13 11.06 2.29 -19.24
CA GLU A 13 11.52 2.96 -20.48
C GLU A 13 12.68 2.17 -21.12
N SER A 14 13.63 1.73 -20.30
CA SER A 14 14.77 0.92 -20.72
C SER A 14 15.34 0.14 -19.50
N PRO A 15 16.36 -0.72 -19.66
CA PRO A 15 16.97 -1.39 -18.51
C PRO A 15 17.42 -0.40 -17.44
N ASN A 16 16.92 -0.58 -16.21
CA ASN A 16 17.14 0.29 -15.05
C ASN A 16 16.57 1.71 -15.17
N LEU A 17 15.89 2.08 -16.24
CA LEU A 17 15.26 3.39 -16.40
C LEU A 17 13.73 3.25 -16.40
N TYR A 18 13.10 3.92 -15.45
CA TYR A 18 11.66 3.86 -15.23
C TYR A 18 11.05 5.26 -15.35
N ARG A 19 9.75 5.30 -15.62
CA ARG A 19 8.94 6.52 -15.60
C ARG A 19 7.85 6.38 -14.55
N ALA A 20 7.77 7.38 -13.68
CA ALA A 20 6.70 7.57 -12.74
C ALA A 20 5.74 8.66 -13.25
N ARG A 21 4.44 8.38 -13.25
CA ARG A 21 3.38 9.30 -13.67
C ARG A 21 2.34 9.42 -12.55
N ALA A 22 2.11 10.64 -12.07
CA ALA A 22 0.93 10.94 -11.27
C ALA A 22 -0.24 11.22 -12.20
N LEU A 23 -1.37 10.53 -11.96
CA LEU A 23 -2.60 10.79 -12.70
C LEU A 23 -3.59 11.60 -11.86
N ASP A 24 -4.23 12.56 -12.51
CA ASP A 24 -5.41 13.26 -12.01
C ASP A 24 -6.58 13.00 -12.95
N ASN A 25 -7.64 12.40 -12.42
CA ASN A 25 -8.84 12.01 -13.17
C ASN A 25 -8.54 11.24 -14.49
N GLY A 26 -7.48 10.41 -14.48
CA GLY A 26 -7.07 9.58 -15.62
C GLY A 26 -6.12 10.26 -16.62
N SER A 27 -5.84 11.56 -16.47
CA SER A 27 -4.85 12.30 -17.25
C SER A 27 -3.54 12.41 -16.49
N VAL A 28 -2.41 12.46 -17.20
CA VAL A 28 -1.10 12.69 -16.56
C VAL A 28 -1.08 14.12 -16.04
N ALA A 29 -0.94 14.27 -14.72
CA ALA A 29 -0.78 15.57 -14.07
C ALA A 29 0.68 15.98 -14.07
N GLU A 30 1.56 15.09 -13.61
CA GLU A 30 3.01 15.28 -13.61
C GLU A 30 3.70 13.93 -13.81
N GLU A 31 4.93 13.97 -14.31
CA GLU A 31 5.73 12.78 -14.56
C GLU A 31 7.22 13.04 -14.39
N GLN A 32 7.96 11.97 -14.15
CA GLN A 32 9.41 12.01 -14.11
C GLN A 32 10.01 10.65 -14.46
N THR A 33 11.22 10.66 -15.04
CA THR A 33 12.05 9.46 -15.20
C THR A 33 13.07 9.34 -14.08
N PHE A 34 13.37 8.10 -13.69
CA PHE A 34 14.36 7.81 -12.67
C PHE A 34 15.10 6.51 -12.97
N GLU A 35 16.37 6.47 -12.59
CA GLU A 35 17.19 5.26 -12.71
C GLU A 35 17.15 4.46 -11.41
N LEU A 36 16.92 3.15 -11.51
CA LEU A 36 16.95 2.23 -10.38
C LEU A 36 17.61 0.91 -10.78
N ARG A 37 18.68 0.56 -10.09
CA ARG A 37 19.41 -0.70 -10.31
C ARG A 37 19.12 -1.63 -9.15
N THR A 38 18.03 -2.38 -9.25
CA THR A 38 17.54 -3.25 -8.15
C THR A 38 18.58 -4.26 -7.67
N GLY A 39 19.45 -4.76 -8.56
CA GLY A 39 20.58 -5.63 -8.20
C GLY A 39 21.69 -4.94 -7.40
N GLU A 40 21.97 -3.66 -7.64
CA GLU A 40 23.01 -2.90 -6.91
C GLU A 40 22.54 -2.44 -5.53
N LEU A 41 21.22 -2.27 -5.36
CA LEU A 41 20.58 -1.85 -4.10
C LEU A 41 20.65 -2.93 -3.01
N LYS A 42 21.18 -4.13 -3.31
CA LYS A 42 21.27 -5.28 -2.39
C LYS A 42 19.96 -5.54 -1.65
N VAL A 43 18.82 -5.29 -2.30
CA VAL A 43 17.51 -5.25 -1.64
C VAL A 43 17.19 -6.57 -0.98
N LEU A 44 17.43 -7.68 -1.67
CA LEU A 44 17.19 -9.02 -1.14
C LEU A 44 18.08 -9.32 0.07
N GLU A 45 19.36 -8.94 0.04
CA GLU A 45 20.25 -9.13 1.20
C GLU A 45 19.82 -8.28 2.39
N GLY A 46 19.44 -7.03 2.15
CA GLY A 46 18.95 -6.11 3.18
C GLY A 46 17.64 -6.58 3.80
N LEU A 47 16.69 -7.03 2.99
CA LEU A 47 15.43 -7.63 3.45
C LEU A 47 15.66 -8.90 4.28
N ARG A 48 16.52 -9.80 3.80
CA ARG A 48 16.86 -11.03 4.54
C ARG A 48 17.48 -10.71 5.91
N ARG A 49 18.35 -9.70 6.01
CA ARG A 49 18.93 -9.25 7.29
C ARG A 49 17.88 -8.68 8.24
N LEU A 50 16.90 -7.94 7.70
CA LEU A 50 15.78 -7.43 8.48
C LEU A 50 14.91 -8.55 9.04
N GLU A 51 14.60 -9.56 8.21
CA GLU A 51 13.86 -10.75 8.62
C GLU A 51 14.59 -11.54 9.72
N GLU A 52 15.89 -11.80 9.54
CA GLU A 52 16.73 -12.48 10.53
C GLU A 52 16.71 -11.76 11.89
N LYS A 53 16.80 -10.41 11.88
CA LYS A 53 16.73 -9.60 13.11
C LYS A 53 15.33 -9.51 13.72
N ALA A 54 14.25 -9.61 12.94
CA ALA A 54 12.90 -9.60 13.48
C ALA A 54 12.58 -10.88 14.28
N VAL A 55 13.26 -11.99 13.97
CA VAL A 55 13.08 -13.30 14.63
C VAL A 55 13.95 -13.44 15.88
N VAL A 56 15.10 -12.77 15.93
CA VAL A 56 16.05 -12.85 17.06
C VAL A 56 15.82 -11.66 18.01
N ALA A 57 15.84 -11.90 19.33
CA ALA A 57 15.68 -10.85 20.33
C ALA A 57 16.70 -9.71 20.09
N PRO A 58 16.35 -8.43 20.35
CA PRO A 58 17.21 -7.32 20.01
C PRO A 58 18.44 -7.30 20.92
N GLU A 59 19.55 -7.86 20.46
CA GLU A 59 20.88 -7.58 21.02
C GLU A 59 21.32 -6.16 20.62
N GLU A 60 22.12 -5.52 21.49
CA GLU A 60 22.52 -4.10 21.42
C GLU A 60 23.47 -3.73 20.26
N GLU A 61 23.55 -4.54 19.20
CA GLU A 61 24.49 -4.32 18.09
C GLU A 61 23.88 -3.58 16.89
N LYS A 62 24.59 -2.53 16.46
CA LYS A 62 24.41 -1.70 15.25
C LYS A 62 22.96 -1.53 14.80
N LYS A 63 22.42 -0.34 15.09
CA LYS A 63 21.12 0.16 14.58
C LYS A 63 21.03 -0.17 13.09
N GLU A 64 20.16 -1.12 12.75
CA GLU A 64 19.92 -1.51 11.36
C GLU A 64 19.31 -0.30 10.65
N THR A 65 19.95 0.23 9.61
CA THR A 65 19.45 1.41 8.87
C THR A 65 19.05 1.10 7.45
N PHE A 66 19.20 -0.15 6.98
CA PHE A 66 18.93 -0.50 5.58
C PHE A 66 17.55 -0.02 5.10
N HIS A 67 16.49 -0.29 5.87
CA HIS A 67 15.12 0.16 5.54
C HIS A 67 14.98 1.68 5.43
N ILE A 68 15.73 2.46 6.22
CA ILE A 68 15.76 3.92 6.16
C ILE A 68 16.53 4.39 4.93
N ASP A 69 17.75 3.87 4.73
CA ASP A 69 18.65 4.30 3.66
C ASP A 69 18.07 3.95 2.28
N PHE A 70 17.59 2.71 2.12
CA PHE A 70 16.86 2.26 0.94
C PHE A 70 15.58 3.08 0.73
N GLY A 71 14.83 3.30 1.80
CA GLY A 71 13.59 4.06 1.78
C GLY A 71 13.76 5.50 1.29
N ARG A 72 14.85 6.15 1.71
CA ARG A 72 15.23 7.51 1.27
C ARG A 72 15.65 7.51 -0.19
N GLU A 73 16.52 6.57 -0.60
CA GLU A 73 16.96 6.48 -1.99
C GLU A 73 15.77 6.25 -2.94
N LEU A 74 14.86 5.34 -2.58
CA LEU A 74 13.66 5.09 -3.38
C LEU A 74 12.75 6.33 -3.44
N TYR A 75 12.54 7.01 -2.31
CA TYR A 75 11.75 8.23 -2.26
C TYR A 75 12.34 9.34 -3.12
N ASP A 76 13.63 9.61 -2.99
CA ASP A 76 14.31 10.70 -3.71
C ASP A 76 14.33 10.45 -5.23
N LYS A 77 14.47 9.18 -5.65
CA LYS A 77 14.38 8.81 -7.06
C LYS A 77 12.98 9.00 -7.65
N VAL A 78 11.94 8.59 -6.92
CA VAL A 78 10.57 8.59 -7.43
C VAL A 78 9.88 9.95 -7.27
N PHE A 79 10.03 10.60 -6.12
CA PHE A 79 9.38 11.87 -5.77
C PHE A 79 10.35 13.06 -5.84
N SER A 80 11.16 13.12 -6.89
CA SER A 80 11.94 14.32 -7.22
C SER A 80 11.23 15.19 -8.25
N GLY A 81 11.81 16.38 -8.49
CA GLY A 81 11.34 17.32 -9.49
C GLY A 81 9.86 17.68 -9.34
N LYS A 82 9.19 17.87 -10.48
CA LYS A 82 7.78 18.29 -10.54
C LYS A 82 6.83 17.25 -9.93
N LEU A 83 7.15 15.97 -10.07
CA LEU A 83 6.34 14.90 -9.51
C LEU A 83 6.35 14.96 -7.97
N GLY A 84 7.51 15.22 -7.37
CA GLY A 84 7.65 15.44 -5.93
C GLY A 84 6.92 16.69 -5.43
N GLU A 85 7.02 17.80 -6.17
CA GLU A 85 6.28 19.03 -5.87
C GLU A 85 4.76 18.81 -5.93
N TYR A 86 4.28 18.14 -6.98
CA TYR A 86 2.87 17.79 -7.13
C TYR A 86 2.35 16.88 -6.01
N PHE A 87 3.14 15.88 -5.61
CA PHE A 87 2.82 15.02 -4.47
C PHE A 87 2.67 15.82 -3.17
N LYS A 88 3.61 16.73 -2.88
CA LYS A 88 3.56 17.60 -1.69
C LYS A 88 2.32 18.49 -1.70
N ASN A 89 2.01 19.11 -2.85
CA ASN A 89 0.81 19.94 -3.00
C ASN A 89 -0.47 19.14 -2.75
N CYS A 90 -0.61 17.94 -3.32
CA CYS A 90 -1.75 17.07 -3.08
C CYS A 90 -1.89 16.68 -1.59
N LEU A 91 -0.77 16.42 -0.92
CA LEU A 91 -0.77 16.10 0.50
C LEU A 91 -1.19 17.31 1.34
N GLU A 92 -0.69 18.52 1.05
CA GLU A 92 -1.09 19.74 1.75
C GLU A 92 -2.58 20.07 1.56
N GLU A 93 -3.11 19.91 0.35
CA GLU A 93 -4.53 20.12 0.05
C GLU A 93 -5.44 19.18 0.86
N THR A 94 -5.08 17.90 0.94
CA THR A 94 -5.84 16.92 1.71
C THR A 94 -5.76 17.18 3.21
N GLN A 95 -4.61 17.61 3.72
CA GLN A 95 -4.46 18.00 5.12
C GLN A 95 -5.30 19.24 5.48
N LYS A 96 -5.33 20.26 4.62
CA LYS A 96 -6.16 21.47 4.81
C LYS A 96 -7.66 21.14 4.86
N SER A 97 -8.10 20.11 4.15
CA SER A 97 -9.49 19.65 4.13
C SER A 97 -9.81 18.58 5.19
N GLY A 98 -8.85 18.25 6.08
CA GLY A 98 -9.03 17.24 7.12
C GLY A 98 -9.11 15.79 6.61
N GLY A 99 -8.71 15.57 5.35
CA GLY A 99 -8.63 14.27 4.72
C GLY A 99 -7.22 13.68 4.72
N GLY A 100 -7.08 12.54 4.06
CA GLY A 100 -5.80 11.89 3.80
C GLY A 100 -5.54 11.69 2.31
N LEU A 101 -4.34 11.26 1.98
CA LEU A 101 -3.90 10.93 0.64
C LEU A 101 -3.57 9.43 0.55
N ARG A 102 -4.15 8.72 -0.41
CA ARG A 102 -3.83 7.32 -0.68
C ARG A 102 -2.99 7.22 -1.95
N ILE A 103 -1.72 6.85 -1.81
CA ILE A 103 -0.83 6.52 -2.92
C ILE A 103 -1.27 5.17 -3.49
N CYS A 104 -1.90 5.21 -4.67
CA CYS A 104 -2.32 4.03 -5.41
C CYS A 104 -1.22 3.66 -6.42
N LEU A 105 -0.35 2.73 -6.04
CA LEU A 105 0.73 2.22 -6.87
C LEU A 105 0.18 1.29 -7.95
N ARG A 106 0.52 1.58 -9.20
CA ARG A 106 0.24 0.74 -10.36
C ARG A 106 1.51 0.50 -11.14
N CYS A 107 1.92 -0.75 -11.21
CA CYS A 107 3.09 -1.17 -11.96
C CYS A 107 2.62 -1.84 -13.25
N ASP A 108 3.17 -1.42 -14.38
CA ASP A 108 2.95 -2.10 -15.66
C ASP A 108 3.62 -3.50 -15.66
N GLU A 109 3.18 -4.41 -16.53
CA GLU A 109 3.75 -5.77 -16.64
C GLU A 109 5.29 -5.77 -16.73
N SER A 110 5.87 -4.82 -17.46
CA SER A 110 7.31 -4.69 -17.66
C SER A 110 8.10 -4.20 -16.43
N THR A 111 7.43 -3.96 -15.31
CA THR A 111 7.99 -3.36 -14.08
C THR A 111 7.93 -4.27 -12.86
N GLN A 112 7.83 -5.59 -13.06
CA GLN A 112 7.69 -6.56 -11.98
C GLN A 112 8.82 -6.47 -10.93
N GLU A 113 10.04 -6.15 -11.33
CA GLU A 113 11.19 -6.00 -10.44
C GLU A 113 11.06 -4.82 -9.46
N ILE A 114 10.39 -3.73 -9.87
CA ILE A 114 10.12 -2.59 -8.99
C ILE A 114 8.79 -2.74 -8.25
N ALA A 115 7.84 -3.49 -8.82
CA ALA A 115 6.59 -3.84 -8.15
C ALA A 115 6.82 -4.65 -6.86
N ALA A 116 7.88 -5.47 -6.84
CA ALA A 116 8.27 -6.30 -5.70
C ALA A 116 8.95 -5.52 -4.57
N LEU A 117 9.33 -4.26 -4.78
CA LEU A 117 10.01 -3.46 -3.75
C LEU A 117 9.09 -3.18 -2.56
N PRO A 118 9.64 -2.98 -1.35
CA PRO A 118 8.87 -2.60 -0.16
C PRO A 118 8.55 -1.10 -0.21
N TRP A 119 7.57 -0.71 -1.02
CA TRP A 119 7.15 0.69 -1.17
C TRP A 119 6.70 1.35 0.15
N GLU A 120 6.37 0.55 1.15
CA GLU A 120 6.07 0.98 2.51
C GLU A 120 7.29 1.60 3.21
N PHE A 121 8.51 1.32 2.72
CA PHE A 121 9.75 1.93 3.21
C PHE A 121 10.00 3.33 2.65
N LEU A 122 9.17 3.87 1.75
CA LEU A 122 9.33 5.24 1.26
C LEU A 122 9.53 6.21 2.44
N HIS A 123 10.69 6.88 2.48
CA HIS A 123 11.08 7.73 3.59
C HIS A 123 11.45 9.12 3.07
N ASN A 124 10.74 10.15 3.54
CA ASN A 124 10.83 11.52 3.00
C ASN A 124 12.00 12.35 3.56
N GLY A 125 13.06 11.69 4.03
CA GLY A 125 14.14 12.30 4.81
C GLY A 125 13.83 12.55 6.30
N ASN A 126 12.55 12.71 6.70
CA ASN A 126 12.17 12.89 8.12
C ASN A 126 11.65 11.59 8.75
N ASP A 127 10.65 10.94 8.13
CA ASP A 127 10.09 9.66 8.57
C ASP A 127 9.55 8.84 7.37
N PHE A 128 9.17 7.59 7.62
CA PHE A 128 8.44 6.76 6.66
C PHE A 128 7.08 7.40 6.32
N LEU A 129 6.69 7.39 5.06
CA LEU A 129 5.39 7.95 4.67
C LEU A 129 4.22 7.27 5.40
N VAL A 130 4.33 5.96 5.63
CA VAL A 130 3.28 5.14 6.26
C VAL A 130 3.10 5.36 7.77
N THR A 131 4.03 6.02 8.46
CA THR A 131 3.83 6.39 9.88
C THR A 131 2.87 7.58 10.00
N ASN A 132 2.73 8.36 8.94
CA ASN A 132 1.73 9.42 8.87
C ASN A 132 0.35 8.80 8.63
N ARG A 133 -0.52 8.83 9.65
CA ARG A 133 -1.91 8.37 9.57
C ARG A 133 -2.75 9.01 8.45
N ASN A 134 -2.29 10.11 7.86
CA ASN A 134 -2.95 10.77 6.73
C ASN A 134 -2.48 10.22 5.38
N ILE A 135 -1.51 9.32 5.34
CA ILE A 135 -1.00 8.69 4.12
C ILE A 135 -1.28 7.20 4.16
N LEU A 136 -1.85 6.68 3.07
CA LEU A 136 -1.98 5.25 2.84
C LEU A 136 -1.24 4.86 1.57
N ILE A 137 -0.72 3.64 1.54
CA ILE A 137 -0.17 3.03 0.33
C ILE A 137 -1.04 1.84 -0.04
N SER A 138 -1.41 1.74 -1.32
CA SER A 138 -2.19 0.64 -1.85
C SER A 138 -1.59 0.17 -3.17
N ARG A 139 -1.44 -1.13 -3.34
CA ARG A 139 -0.91 -1.74 -4.56
C ARG A 139 -2.08 -2.28 -5.38
N PHE A 140 -2.20 -1.82 -6.62
CA PHE A 140 -3.19 -2.32 -7.56
C PHE A 140 -2.51 -3.29 -8.54
N PRO A 141 -3.04 -4.52 -8.69
CA PRO A 141 -2.54 -5.43 -9.70
C PRO A 141 -2.66 -4.83 -11.10
N PHE A 142 -1.72 -5.18 -11.97
CA PHE A 142 -1.80 -4.88 -13.38
C PHE A 142 -3.10 -5.45 -13.98
N GLU A 143 -3.69 -4.76 -14.97
CA GLU A 143 -4.96 -5.10 -15.63
C GLU A 143 -6.25 -5.12 -14.77
N VAL A 144 -6.15 -4.95 -13.46
CA VAL A 144 -7.34 -4.84 -12.61
C VAL A 144 -7.87 -3.40 -12.65
N SER A 145 -8.94 -3.22 -13.42
CA SER A 145 -9.73 -2.00 -13.39
C SER A 145 -10.45 -1.89 -12.04
N ARG A 146 -10.56 -0.66 -11.54
CA ARG A 146 -11.35 -0.43 -10.33
C ARG A 146 -12.80 -0.68 -10.70
N VAL A 147 -13.40 -1.71 -10.09
CA VAL A 147 -14.84 -1.90 -10.17
C VAL A 147 -15.48 -0.72 -9.45
N LYS A 148 -16.11 0.18 -10.22
CA LYS A 148 -17.03 1.16 -9.66
C LYS A 148 -18.29 0.39 -9.30
N SER A 149 -18.35 -0.13 -8.08
CA SER A 149 -19.61 -0.64 -7.54
C SER A 149 -20.53 0.56 -7.37
N SER A 150 -21.69 0.54 -8.02
CA SER A 150 -22.78 1.41 -7.62
C SER A 150 -23.15 1.09 -6.17
N PRO A 151 -23.60 2.08 -5.38
CA PRO A 151 -24.30 1.78 -4.14
C PRO A 151 -25.40 0.76 -4.42
N LEU A 152 -25.59 -0.19 -3.52
CA LEU A 152 -26.70 -1.13 -3.64
C LEU A 152 -28.01 -0.34 -3.66
N GLU A 153 -28.76 -0.42 -4.76
CA GLU A 153 -30.05 0.27 -4.90
C GLU A 153 -31.15 -0.39 -4.05
N SER A 154 -30.86 -1.50 -3.39
CA SER A 154 -31.80 -2.30 -2.59
C SER A 154 -31.22 -2.71 -1.24
N ILE A 155 -32.10 -3.11 -0.33
CA ILE A 155 -31.74 -3.76 0.95
C ILE A 155 -30.80 -4.93 0.66
N LEU A 156 -29.64 -4.93 1.31
CA LEU A 156 -28.69 -6.04 1.25
C LEU A 156 -29.34 -7.28 1.86
N ARG A 157 -29.71 -8.26 1.02
CA ARG A 157 -30.21 -9.56 1.49
C ARG A 157 -29.04 -10.51 1.70
N MET A 158 -28.69 -10.76 2.95
CA MET A 158 -27.62 -11.69 3.31
C MET A 158 -28.19 -13.05 3.66
N LEU A 159 -27.67 -14.10 3.02
CA LEU A 159 -27.86 -15.49 3.46
C LEU A 159 -26.69 -15.87 4.35
N VAL A 160 -26.98 -16.18 5.61
CA VAL A 160 -25.98 -16.67 6.56
C VAL A 160 -26.09 -18.19 6.63
N VAL A 161 -24.96 -18.87 6.45
CA VAL A 161 -24.85 -20.33 6.59
C VAL A 161 -23.87 -20.63 7.71
N ILE A 162 -24.37 -21.15 8.84
CA ILE A 162 -23.54 -21.57 9.97
C ILE A 162 -23.33 -23.08 9.85
N SER A 163 -22.08 -23.49 9.67
CA SER A 163 -21.72 -24.92 9.57
C SER A 163 -21.26 -25.44 10.93
N SER A 164 -22.01 -26.37 11.51
CA SER A 164 -21.65 -27.07 12.76
C SER A 164 -21.50 -28.58 12.50
N PRO A 165 -20.38 -29.01 11.90
CA PRO A 165 -20.13 -30.43 11.64
C PRO A 165 -20.00 -31.21 12.96
N ASN A 166 -20.57 -32.41 13.01
CA ASN A 166 -20.53 -33.27 14.19
C ASN A 166 -19.18 -34.03 14.27
N ASP A 167 -18.13 -33.36 14.75
CA ASP A 167 -16.80 -33.96 14.99
C ASP A 167 -16.53 -34.08 16.51
N PRO A 168 -16.36 -35.29 17.05
CA PRO A 168 -16.15 -35.50 18.49
C PRO A 168 -14.80 -34.96 19.01
N ARG A 169 -13.88 -34.54 18.12
CA ARG A 169 -12.59 -33.94 18.51
C ARG A 169 -12.67 -32.45 18.79
N VAL A 170 -13.79 -31.81 18.44
CA VAL A 170 -13.97 -30.35 18.56
C VAL A 170 -15.21 -30.09 19.39
N ALA A 171 -15.16 -29.06 20.23
CA ALA A 171 -16.35 -28.63 20.96
C ALA A 171 -17.44 -28.17 19.96
N PRO A 172 -18.71 -28.55 20.18
CA PRO A 172 -19.79 -28.16 19.28
C PRO A 172 -19.92 -26.62 19.24
N LEU A 173 -20.11 -26.08 18.04
CA LEU A 173 -20.34 -24.65 17.85
C LEU A 173 -21.70 -24.26 18.43
N ASN A 174 -21.75 -23.20 19.23
CA ASN A 174 -22.99 -22.61 19.71
C ASN A 174 -23.62 -21.78 18.58
N THR A 175 -24.42 -22.42 17.75
CA THR A 175 -24.98 -21.82 16.53
C THR A 175 -25.91 -20.64 16.82
N GLU A 176 -26.58 -20.66 17.96
CA GLU A 176 -27.49 -19.61 18.43
C GLU A 176 -26.72 -18.34 18.79
N LEU A 177 -25.61 -18.48 19.52
CA LEU A 177 -24.73 -17.36 19.86
C LEU A 177 -24.12 -16.73 18.60
N GLU A 178 -23.64 -17.55 17.66
CA GLU A 178 -23.10 -17.06 16.39
C GLU A 178 -24.16 -16.28 15.59
N GLN A 179 -25.41 -16.77 15.58
CA GLN A 179 -26.52 -16.06 14.96
C GLN A 179 -26.78 -14.71 15.64
N GLU A 180 -26.80 -14.64 16.97
CA GLU A 180 -27.00 -13.40 17.73
C GLU A 180 -25.90 -12.37 17.44
N VAL A 181 -24.64 -12.78 17.47
CA VAL A 181 -23.48 -11.91 17.18
C VAL A 181 -23.57 -11.35 15.77
N ILE A 182 -23.94 -12.19 14.80
CA ILE A 182 -24.10 -11.76 13.40
C ILE A 182 -25.27 -10.76 13.28
N LEU A 183 -26.42 -11.03 13.91
CA LEU A 183 -27.55 -10.11 13.89
C LEU A 183 -27.22 -8.77 14.54
N GLU A 184 -26.53 -8.76 15.68
CA GLU A 184 -26.12 -7.53 16.37
C GLU A 184 -25.14 -6.69 15.53
N ALA A 185 -24.24 -7.36 14.81
CA ALA A 185 -23.31 -6.68 13.91
C ALA A 185 -24.02 -6.07 12.69
N VAL A 186 -25.05 -6.74 12.17
CA VAL A 186 -25.81 -6.30 11.00
C VAL A 186 -26.83 -5.20 11.34
N ASP A 187 -27.43 -5.20 12.53
CA ASP A 187 -28.35 -4.13 12.98
C ASP A 187 -27.68 -2.74 13.08
N LYS A 188 -26.34 -2.70 13.10
CA LYS A 188 -25.54 -1.47 13.17
C LYS A 188 -25.14 -0.92 11.78
N LEU A 189 -25.53 -1.59 10.69
CA LEU A 189 -25.24 -1.20 9.30
C LEU A 189 -26.40 -0.40 8.69
#